data_AF-F3FBD8-F1
#
_entry.id   AF-F3FBD8-F1
#
_cell.length_a   1.000
_cell.length_b   1.000
_cell.length_c   1.000
_cell.angle_alpha   90.00
_cell.angle_beta   90.00
_cell.angle_gamma   90.00
#
_symmetry.space_group_name_H-M   'P 1'
#
loop_
_entity.id
_entity.type
_entity.pdbx_description
1 polymer ?
#
loop_
_entity_poly.entity_id
_entity_poly.type
_entity_poly.pdbx_seq_one_letter_code
_entity_poly.pdbx_strand_id
1 'polypeptide(L)'
;DIINHPELPLAVFIARRPGTESYLIDLRDGRLLQTIVSQPDRHFYGHAVIHRDGEWLYATENDTRDPGRGLLGVYRFIDERLVHSAEIPTHGIGPHQISWMPDGETLVVANGGIRTEAESRVEMNLDAMQPSLVIMQRDGTLLSKETLSQQMNSVRHMGIASDGTIVAGQQFMGDSHELAELLAIKRPGQPFQAFPVAEEQLRAMAHYTASVAVHSELRLVALTAPRGNRFFIWDLDSGALKLDAPLPDCAGVGAVADGFVVTSGQGRCRFYDCRKAQLLAQPLDLPAGLWDNHLHLAQVG
;
A
#
# COMPACT_ATOMS: atom_id res chain seq x y z
N ASP A 1 2.42 5.29 -6.62
CA ASP A 1 1.48 4.49 -7.42
C ASP A 1 1.37 5.01 -8.83
N ILE A 2 1.09 4.08 -9.73
CA ILE A 2 0.56 4.32 -11.07
C ILE A 2 -0.85 3.74 -11.06
N ILE A 3 -1.86 4.56 -11.30
CA ILE A 3 -3.27 4.13 -11.25
C ILE A 3 -3.89 4.28 -12.64
N ASN A 4 -4.35 3.18 -13.21
CA ASN A 4 -5.04 3.18 -14.51
C ASN A 4 -6.49 3.64 -14.34
N HIS A 5 -6.99 4.44 -15.28
CA HIS A 5 -8.42 4.67 -15.41
C HIS A 5 -9.11 3.34 -15.79
N PRO A 6 -10.26 3.00 -15.20
CA PRO A 6 -10.91 1.70 -15.43
C PRO A 6 -11.32 1.45 -16.89
N GLU A 7 -11.72 2.50 -17.61
CA GLU A 7 -12.23 2.38 -18.99
C GLU A 7 -11.39 3.10 -20.07
N LEU A 8 -10.59 4.09 -19.69
CA LEU A 8 -9.88 4.94 -20.63
C LEU A 8 -8.40 4.54 -20.64
N PRO A 9 -7.68 4.72 -21.76
CA PRO A 9 -6.27 4.39 -21.84
C PRO A 9 -5.41 5.47 -21.16
N LEU A 10 -5.71 5.78 -19.91
CA LEU A 10 -5.10 6.83 -19.12
C LEU A 10 -4.55 6.28 -17.82
N ALA A 11 -3.46 6.85 -17.34
CA ALA A 11 -2.92 6.55 -16.02
C ALA A 11 -2.48 7.80 -15.28
N VAL A 12 -2.56 7.74 -13.95
CA VAL A 12 -2.09 8.80 -13.06
C VAL A 12 -0.87 8.32 -12.29
N PHE A 13 0.24 9.02 -12.43
CA PHE A 13 1.43 8.87 -11.59
C PHE A 13 1.31 9.78 -10.39
N ILE A 14 1.23 9.20 -9.20
CA ILE A 14 1.07 9.95 -7.96
C ILE A 14 2.45 10.28 -7.38
N ALA A 15 2.70 11.57 -7.17
CA ALA A 15 3.93 12.04 -6.55
C ALA A 15 4.09 11.43 -5.15
N ARG A 16 5.32 11.07 -4.80
CA ARG A 16 5.69 10.66 -3.44
C ARG A 16 6.21 11.85 -2.68
N ARG A 17 5.97 11.91 -1.36
CA ARG A 17 6.50 12.96 -0.48
C ARG A 17 7.99 13.27 -0.77
N PRO A 18 8.37 14.56 -0.91
CA PRO A 18 7.55 15.77 -0.77
C PRO A 18 6.92 16.26 -2.08
N GLY A 19 6.77 15.39 -3.09
CA GLY A 19 6.25 15.74 -4.40
C GLY A 19 4.89 16.42 -4.36
N THR A 20 4.80 17.56 -5.02
CA THR A 20 3.59 18.39 -5.17
C THR A 20 2.96 18.27 -6.56
N GLU A 21 3.56 17.47 -7.45
CA GLU A 21 3.11 17.29 -8.83
C GLU A 21 2.88 15.83 -9.15
N SER A 22 1.64 15.51 -9.51
CA SER A 22 1.24 14.22 -10.08
C SER A 22 0.97 14.38 -11.58
N TYR A 23 1.04 13.29 -12.35
CA TYR A 23 1.01 13.37 -13.81
C TYR A 23 -0.07 12.45 -14.39
N LEU A 24 -1.03 13.02 -15.13
CA LEU A 24 -1.99 12.26 -15.93
C LEU A 24 -1.40 12.06 -17.33
N ILE A 25 -1.27 10.81 -17.74
CA ILE A 25 -0.68 10.43 -19.02
C ILE A 25 -1.64 9.61 -19.89
N ASP A 26 -1.47 9.74 -21.20
CA ASP A 26 -2.09 8.88 -22.20
C ASP A 26 -1.23 7.63 -22.41
N LEU A 27 -1.80 6.45 -22.19
CA LEU A 27 -1.09 5.18 -22.30
C LEU A 27 -0.87 4.73 -23.74
N ARG A 28 -1.53 5.35 -24.73
CA ARG A 28 -1.38 4.99 -26.14
C ARG A 28 -0.04 5.44 -26.72
N ASP A 29 0.41 6.64 -26.33
CA ASP A 29 1.60 7.28 -26.87
C ASP A 29 2.55 7.84 -25.79
N GLY A 30 2.19 7.73 -24.50
CA GLY A 30 2.98 8.24 -23.38
C GLY A 30 2.89 9.75 -23.19
N ARG A 31 1.99 10.45 -23.88
CA ARG A 31 1.85 11.90 -23.80
C ARG A 31 1.35 12.34 -22.42
N LEU A 32 2.01 13.35 -21.84
CA LEU A 32 1.53 14.05 -20.65
C LEU A 32 0.29 14.89 -21.00
N LEU A 33 -0.85 14.60 -20.37
CA LEU A 33 -2.11 15.33 -20.57
C LEU A 33 -2.30 16.46 -19.55
N GLN A 34 -1.88 16.22 -18.31
CA GLN A 34 -2.03 17.19 -17.23
C GLN A 34 -0.97 16.97 -16.14
N THR A 35 -0.35 18.06 -15.69
CA THR A 35 0.32 18.12 -14.39
C THR A 35 -0.71 18.56 -13.34
N ILE A 36 -0.93 17.72 -12.34
CA ILE A 36 -1.83 17.94 -11.23
C ILE A 36 -0.99 18.45 -10.07
N VAL A 37 -1.15 19.73 -9.75
CA VAL A 37 -0.46 20.36 -8.62
C VAL A 37 -1.33 20.19 -7.37
N SER A 38 -0.73 19.75 -6.27
CA SER A 38 -1.40 19.67 -4.98
C SER A 38 -1.92 21.05 -4.55
N GLN A 39 -2.97 21.10 -3.73
CA GLN A 39 -3.43 22.38 -3.19
C GLN A 39 -2.32 23.06 -2.36
N PRO A 40 -2.38 24.39 -2.16
CA PRO A 40 -1.44 25.07 -1.26
C PRO A 40 -1.39 24.39 0.12
N ASP A 41 -0.19 24.34 0.70
CA ASP A 41 0.05 23.68 1.99
C ASP A 41 -0.32 22.18 2.00
N ARG A 42 -0.21 21.53 0.83
CA ARG A 42 -0.34 20.08 0.65
C ARG A 42 0.88 19.51 -0.06
N HIS A 43 1.08 18.22 0.12
CA HIS A 43 1.88 17.39 -0.78
C HIS A 43 1.25 15.99 -0.87
N PHE A 44 1.56 15.28 -1.95
CA PHE A 44 1.10 13.90 -2.13
C PHE A 44 1.91 12.92 -1.29
N TYR A 45 1.29 11.79 -0.90
CA TYR A 45 1.93 10.67 -0.21
C TYR A 45 2.25 9.47 -1.10
N GLY A 46 1.90 9.52 -2.39
CA GLY A 46 2.27 8.51 -3.37
C GLY A 46 1.22 7.45 -3.64
N HIS A 47 0.09 7.46 -2.94
CA HIS A 47 -0.97 6.47 -3.11
C HIS A 47 -2.29 7.12 -3.49
N ALA A 48 -3.05 6.47 -4.36
CA ALA A 48 -4.40 6.91 -4.74
C ALA A 48 -5.26 5.73 -5.19
N VAL A 49 -6.57 5.94 -5.25
CA VAL A 49 -7.51 5.03 -5.91
C VAL A 49 -8.44 5.80 -6.83
N ILE A 50 -8.80 5.18 -7.95
CA ILE A 50 -9.89 5.63 -8.83
C ILE A 50 -11.12 4.78 -8.52
N HIS A 51 -12.28 5.41 -8.39
CA HIS A 51 -13.56 4.70 -8.24
C HIS A 51 -13.86 3.90 -9.51
N ARG A 52 -14.54 2.74 -9.39
CA ARG A 52 -14.78 1.83 -10.52
C ARG A 52 -15.48 2.49 -11.73
N ASP A 53 -16.27 3.54 -11.49
CA ASP A 53 -16.99 4.26 -12.55
C ASP A 53 -16.08 5.29 -13.26
N GLY A 54 -14.81 5.43 -12.84
CA GLY A 54 -13.80 6.31 -13.45
C GLY A 54 -13.93 7.80 -13.10
N GLU A 55 -15.06 8.22 -12.54
CA GLU A 55 -15.36 9.64 -12.32
C GLU A 55 -14.58 10.29 -11.17
N TRP A 56 -14.08 9.52 -10.20
CA TRP A 56 -13.52 10.06 -8.96
C TRP A 56 -12.17 9.43 -8.63
N LEU A 57 -11.22 10.28 -8.25
CA LEU A 57 -9.91 9.89 -7.72
C LEU A 57 -9.74 10.41 -6.30
N TYR A 58 -9.22 9.56 -5.42
CA TYR A 58 -8.89 9.86 -4.03
C TYR A 58 -7.40 9.63 -3.81
N ALA A 59 -6.64 10.69 -3.51
CA ALA A 59 -5.19 10.61 -3.29
C ALA A 59 -4.84 10.87 -1.83
N THR A 60 -3.89 10.11 -1.27
CA THR A 60 -3.37 10.40 0.07
C THR A 60 -2.52 11.66 0.05
N GLU A 61 -2.85 12.61 0.93
CA GLU A 61 -2.22 13.92 1.04
C GLU A 61 -1.98 14.30 2.50
N ASN A 62 -1.13 15.30 2.72
CA ASN A 62 -0.82 15.89 4.03
C ASN A 62 -1.42 17.30 4.15
N ASP A 63 -1.93 17.70 5.32
CA ASP A 63 -2.14 19.11 5.66
C ASP A 63 -0.90 19.68 6.38
N THR A 64 -0.12 20.53 5.70
CA THR A 64 1.11 21.07 6.30
C THR A 64 0.83 22.21 7.28
N ARG A 65 -0.42 22.69 7.37
CA ARG A 65 -0.84 23.75 8.33
C ARG A 65 -1.25 23.18 9.68
N ASP A 66 -1.68 21.92 9.70
CA ASP A 66 -2.03 21.17 10.91
C ASP A 66 -1.13 19.91 10.98
N PRO A 67 0.02 20.00 11.67
CA PRO A 67 1.12 19.05 11.53
C PRO A 67 0.71 17.57 11.58
N GLY A 68 0.72 16.95 10.40
CA GLY A 68 0.48 15.55 10.20
C GLY A 68 -0.99 15.14 10.10
N ARG A 69 -1.96 16.07 10.12
CA ARG A 69 -3.36 15.74 9.81
C ARG A 69 -3.43 15.10 8.42
N GLY A 70 -3.94 13.87 8.38
CA GLY A 70 -4.11 13.12 7.15
C GLY A 70 -5.33 13.56 6.36
N LEU A 71 -5.16 13.71 5.05
CA LEU A 71 -6.22 14.06 4.11
C LEU A 71 -6.26 13.10 2.95
N LEU A 72 -7.44 12.99 2.35
CA LEU A 72 -7.61 12.60 0.97
C LEU A 72 -7.92 13.84 0.14
N GLY A 73 -7.11 14.09 -0.88
CA GLY A 73 -7.50 14.98 -1.97
C GLY A 73 -8.49 14.27 -2.88
N VAL A 74 -9.64 14.90 -3.14
CA VAL A 74 -10.70 14.35 -3.98
C VAL A 74 -10.72 15.10 -5.30
N TYR A 75 -10.59 14.36 -6.39
CA TYR A 75 -10.54 14.89 -7.74
C TYR A 75 -11.64 14.26 -8.58
N ARG A 76 -12.33 15.08 -9.37
CA ARG A 76 -13.31 14.63 -10.35
C ARG A 76 -12.69 14.58 -11.74
N PHE A 77 -12.97 13.51 -12.47
CA PHE A 77 -12.60 13.37 -13.86
C PHE A 77 -13.61 14.10 -14.75
N ILE A 78 -13.19 15.16 -15.44
CA ILE A 78 -14.02 16.02 -16.30
C ILE A 78 -13.21 16.33 -17.56
N ASP A 79 -13.76 16.05 -18.74
CA ASP A 79 -13.14 16.34 -20.04
C ASP A 79 -11.68 15.88 -20.15
N GLU A 80 -11.41 14.63 -19.77
CA GLU A 80 -10.07 14.02 -19.74
C GLU A 80 -9.06 14.71 -18.81
N ARG A 81 -9.56 15.39 -17.76
CA ARG A 81 -8.74 16.09 -16.75
C ARG A 81 -9.21 15.77 -15.35
N LEU A 82 -8.29 15.80 -14.40
CA LEU A 82 -8.58 15.70 -12.97
C LEU A 82 -8.71 17.11 -12.38
N VAL A 83 -9.90 17.42 -11.88
CA VAL A 83 -10.22 18.70 -11.25
C VAL A 83 -10.41 18.48 -9.76
N HIS A 84 -9.64 19.18 -8.93
CA HIS A 84 -9.81 19.12 -7.48
C HIS A 84 -11.23 19.55 -7.08
N SER A 85 -11.87 18.75 -6.24
CA SER A 85 -13.27 18.91 -5.85
C SER A 85 -13.45 19.09 -4.34
N ALA A 86 -12.69 18.40 -3.51
CA ALA A 86 -12.86 18.43 -2.05
C ALA A 86 -11.64 17.84 -1.33
N GLU A 87 -11.61 18.01 0.00
CA GLU A 87 -10.70 17.33 0.91
C GLU A 87 -11.48 16.55 1.96
N ILE A 88 -11.02 15.35 2.31
CA ILE A 88 -11.66 14.49 3.31
C ILE A 88 -10.64 14.09 4.38
N PRO A 89 -10.95 14.19 5.69
CA PRO A 89 -10.04 13.72 6.72
C PRO A 89 -9.89 12.20 6.70
N THR A 90 -8.67 11.69 6.83
CA THR A 90 -8.41 10.23 6.92
C THR A 90 -8.57 9.69 8.35
N HIS A 91 -9.00 10.55 9.27
CA HIS A 91 -9.14 10.29 10.71
C HIS A 91 -7.84 9.81 11.39
N GLY A 92 -6.68 10.09 10.80
CA GLY A 92 -5.38 9.70 11.32
C GLY A 92 -4.26 10.65 10.89
N ILE A 93 -3.02 10.21 11.14
CA ILE A 93 -1.80 10.99 10.87
C ILE A 93 -0.99 10.30 9.78
N GLY A 94 -0.51 11.06 8.80
CA GLY A 94 0.36 10.55 7.73
C GLY A 94 -0.24 9.36 6.97
N PRO A 95 -1.33 9.57 6.21
CA PRO A 95 -1.98 8.52 5.43
C PRO A 95 -1.00 7.99 4.40
N HIS A 96 -0.62 6.73 4.55
CA HIS A 96 0.33 6.07 3.67
C HIS A 96 -0.41 5.55 2.44
N GLN A 97 -1.19 4.48 2.60
CA GLN A 97 -1.94 3.85 1.52
C GLN A 97 -3.45 3.99 1.71
N ILE A 98 -4.17 4.10 0.60
CA ILE A 98 -5.62 4.00 0.48
C ILE A 98 -5.98 2.82 -0.42
N SER A 99 -7.10 2.16 -0.15
CA SER A 99 -7.65 1.12 -1.02
C SER A 99 -9.17 1.03 -0.91
N TRP A 100 -9.81 0.41 -1.90
CA TRP A 100 -11.23 0.06 -1.86
C TRP A 100 -11.46 -1.23 -1.08
N MET A 101 -12.49 -1.26 -0.26
CA MET A 101 -13.08 -2.51 0.22
C MET A 101 -13.79 -3.24 -0.95
N PRO A 102 -14.08 -4.55 -0.82
CA PRO A 102 -14.69 -5.33 -1.91
C PRO A 102 -16.07 -4.84 -2.36
N ASP A 103 -16.77 -4.02 -1.58
CA ASP A 103 -18.04 -3.40 -1.98
C ASP A 103 -17.86 -2.28 -3.03
N GLY A 104 -16.63 -1.82 -3.28
CA GLY A 104 -16.31 -0.74 -4.21
C GLY A 104 -16.81 0.64 -3.79
N GLU A 105 -17.23 0.79 -2.52
CA GLU A 105 -17.85 2.00 -1.99
C GLU A 105 -17.28 2.40 -0.63
N THR A 106 -16.68 1.47 0.11
CA THR A 106 -16.02 1.75 1.38
C THR A 106 -14.51 1.90 1.15
N LEU A 107 -13.90 2.89 1.77
CA LEU A 107 -12.47 3.13 1.75
C LEU A 107 -11.81 2.53 2.99
N VAL A 108 -10.61 1.99 2.81
CA VAL A 108 -9.68 1.70 3.90
C VAL A 108 -8.40 2.50 3.73
N VAL A 109 -7.92 3.08 4.84
CA VAL A 109 -6.73 3.93 4.87
C VAL A 109 -5.78 3.43 5.95
N ALA A 110 -4.54 3.16 5.54
CA ALA A 110 -3.42 2.92 6.45
C ALA A 110 -2.79 4.27 6.82
N ASN A 111 -2.98 4.70 8.06
CA ASN A 111 -2.32 5.89 8.59
C ASN A 111 -1.04 5.48 9.33
N GLY A 112 0.09 6.02 8.89
CA GLY A 112 1.40 5.70 9.46
C GLY A 112 1.58 6.20 10.90
N GLY A 113 0.92 7.28 11.28
CA GLY A 113 1.06 7.85 12.61
C GLY A 113 2.29 8.71 12.82
N ILE A 114 3.11 8.94 11.78
CA ILE A 114 4.31 9.77 11.85
C ILE A 114 3.99 11.17 11.32
N ARG A 115 4.27 12.18 12.14
CA ARG A 115 4.29 13.59 11.76
C ARG A 115 5.62 13.88 11.09
N THR A 116 5.53 14.33 9.86
CA THR A 116 6.69 14.68 9.06
C THR A 116 6.43 16.01 8.39
N GLU A 117 7.36 16.96 8.51
CA GLU A 117 7.22 18.25 7.85
C GLU A 117 7.44 18.13 6.34
N ALA A 118 6.83 19.05 5.59
CA ALA A 118 6.84 19.05 4.13
C ALA A 118 8.27 19.07 3.54
N GLU A 119 9.22 19.70 4.23
CA GLU A 119 10.59 19.94 3.74
C GLU A 119 11.64 19.04 4.41
N SER A 120 11.27 18.28 5.45
CA SER A 120 12.22 17.45 6.20
C SER A 120 11.70 16.02 6.39
N ARG A 121 12.57 15.03 6.20
CA ARG A 121 12.27 13.63 6.58
C ARG A 121 12.42 13.40 8.10
N VAL A 122 12.45 14.48 8.90
CA VAL A 122 12.63 14.38 10.34
C VAL A 122 11.34 13.86 10.97
N GLU A 123 11.49 12.81 11.76
CA GLU A 123 10.40 12.14 12.46
C GLU A 123 10.21 12.87 13.79
N MET A 124 9.11 13.64 13.90
CA MET A 124 8.96 14.59 15.01
C MET A 124 8.20 14.04 16.22
N ASN A 125 7.61 12.86 16.10
CA ASN A 125 6.70 12.33 17.10
C ASN A 125 6.86 10.82 17.32
N LEU A 126 8.08 10.27 17.24
CA LEU A 126 8.27 8.82 17.43
C LEU A 126 7.64 8.32 18.75
N ASP A 127 7.81 9.07 19.84
CA ASP A 127 7.20 8.79 21.16
C ASP A 127 5.68 9.05 21.22
N ALA A 128 5.12 9.71 20.21
CA ALA A 128 3.72 10.09 20.11
C ALA A 128 3.11 9.65 18.77
N MET A 129 3.64 8.55 18.20
CA MET A 129 3.11 7.96 16.98
C MET A 129 1.67 7.50 17.21
N GLN A 130 0.83 7.69 16.19
CA GLN A 130 -0.59 7.29 16.22
C GLN A 130 -0.95 6.49 14.96
N PRO A 131 -0.31 5.33 14.73
CA PRO A 131 -0.61 4.48 13.59
C PRO A 131 -2.04 3.95 13.73
N SER A 132 -2.78 3.92 12.62
CA SER A 132 -4.15 3.40 12.63
C SER A 132 -4.58 2.83 11.29
N LEU A 133 -5.48 1.86 11.34
CA LEU A 133 -6.26 1.38 10.20
C LEU A 133 -7.64 2.04 10.29
N VAL A 134 -8.01 2.81 9.27
CA VAL A 134 -9.30 3.51 9.21
C VAL A 134 -10.15 2.91 8.11
N ILE A 135 -11.42 2.64 8.41
CA ILE A 135 -12.45 2.26 7.43
C ILE A 135 -13.48 3.39 7.43
N MET A 136 -13.84 3.91 6.25
CA MET A 136 -14.74 5.05 6.12
C MET A 136 -15.52 5.03 4.81
N GLN A 137 -16.65 5.72 4.76
CA GLN A 137 -17.40 5.95 3.52
C GLN A 137 -16.67 6.97 2.62
N ARG A 138 -17.01 7.01 1.33
CA ARG A 138 -16.41 7.94 0.34
C ARG A 138 -16.56 9.41 0.68
N ASP A 139 -17.58 9.77 1.46
CA ASP A 139 -17.82 11.14 1.91
C ASP A 139 -17.00 11.52 3.16
N GLY A 140 -16.25 10.57 3.73
CA GLY A 140 -15.45 10.76 4.94
C GLY A 140 -16.11 10.30 6.23
N THR A 141 -17.33 9.78 6.19
CA THR A 141 -18.01 9.26 7.38
C THR A 141 -17.21 8.08 7.95
N LEU A 142 -16.71 8.25 9.18
CA LEU A 142 -15.91 7.24 9.87
C LEU A 142 -16.75 6.02 10.23
N LEU A 143 -16.30 4.83 9.83
CA LEU A 143 -16.92 3.56 10.19
C LEU A 143 -16.12 2.81 11.26
N SER A 144 -14.79 2.77 11.14
CA SER A 144 -13.89 2.16 12.12
C SER A 144 -12.54 2.87 12.14
N LYS A 145 -11.93 2.93 13.32
CA LYS A 145 -10.54 3.35 13.51
C LYS A 145 -9.89 2.42 14.54
N GLU A 146 -8.88 1.69 14.11
CA GLU A 146 -8.26 0.63 14.90
C GLU A 146 -6.74 0.80 14.96
N THR A 147 -6.15 0.34 16.06
CA THR A 147 -4.73 0.51 16.37
C THR A 147 -4.14 -0.81 16.86
N LEU A 148 -2.83 -0.99 16.67
CA LEU A 148 -2.07 -2.09 17.26
C LEU A 148 -1.48 -1.69 18.62
N SER A 149 -0.97 -2.67 19.37
CA SER A 149 -0.39 -2.47 20.70
C SER A 149 0.94 -1.71 20.66
N GLN A 150 1.79 -1.99 19.66
CA GLN A 150 3.09 -1.34 19.50
C GLN A 150 2.95 0.02 18.84
N GLN A 151 3.09 1.10 19.63
CA GLN A 151 2.88 2.47 19.18
C GLN A 151 3.82 2.91 18.05
N MET A 152 5.08 2.47 18.09
CA MET A 152 6.09 2.77 17.05
C MET A 152 5.94 1.92 15.78
N ASN A 153 4.87 1.12 15.68
CA ASN A 153 4.66 0.21 14.59
C ASN A 153 3.74 0.80 13.53
N SER A 154 4.37 1.37 12.52
CA SER A 154 3.71 2.24 11.56
C SER A 154 2.96 1.41 10.51
N VAL A 155 1.64 1.59 10.37
CA VAL A 155 0.84 0.87 9.35
C VAL A 155 1.16 1.42 7.97
N ARG A 156 1.45 0.53 7.01
CA ARG A 156 1.94 0.87 5.67
C ARG A 156 1.08 0.22 4.59
N HIS A 157 1.65 -0.76 3.90
CA HIS A 157 1.04 -1.35 2.73
C HIS A 157 -0.02 -2.38 3.10
N MET A 158 -1.08 -2.49 2.31
CA MET A 158 -2.23 -3.35 2.57
C MET A 158 -2.56 -4.24 1.36
N GLY A 159 -2.99 -5.47 1.66
CA GLY A 159 -3.70 -6.34 0.73
C GLY A 159 -5.09 -6.65 1.27
N ILE A 160 -6.09 -6.73 0.39
CA ILE A 160 -7.49 -6.91 0.76
C ILE A 160 -8.04 -8.14 0.05
N ALA A 161 -8.58 -9.08 0.82
CA ALA A 161 -9.26 -10.26 0.31
C ALA A 161 -10.69 -9.92 -0.15
N SER A 162 -11.25 -10.75 -1.03
CA SER A 162 -12.63 -10.60 -1.51
C SER A 162 -13.69 -10.77 -0.42
N ASP A 163 -13.34 -11.42 0.71
CA ASP A 163 -14.21 -11.56 1.89
C ASP A 163 -14.17 -10.33 2.82
N GLY A 164 -13.39 -9.30 2.48
CA GLY A 164 -13.20 -8.10 3.29
C GLY A 164 -12.12 -8.22 4.37
N THR A 165 -11.35 -9.30 4.40
CA THR A 165 -10.15 -9.41 5.23
C THR A 165 -9.07 -8.45 4.72
N ILE A 166 -8.59 -7.58 5.59
CA ILE A 166 -7.48 -6.68 5.33
C ILE A 166 -6.23 -7.25 6.00
N VAL A 167 -5.12 -7.30 5.27
CA VAL A 167 -3.81 -7.58 5.82
C VAL A 167 -2.93 -6.36 5.59
N ALA A 168 -2.28 -5.87 6.63
CA ALA A 168 -1.42 -4.70 6.57
C ALA A 168 0.00 -5.07 7.01
N GLY A 169 1.00 -4.66 6.23
CA GLY A 169 2.41 -4.67 6.63
C GLY A 169 2.73 -3.44 7.47
N GLN A 170 3.73 -3.58 8.34
CA GLN A 170 4.21 -2.48 9.17
C GLN A 170 5.67 -2.12 8.91
N GLN A 171 6.04 -0.93 9.39
CA GLN A 171 7.41 -0.47 9.55
C GLN A 171 7.59 -0.05 11.01
N PHE A 172 8.49 -0.71 11.71
CA PHE A 172 8.77 -0.41 13.11
C PHE A 172 9.86 0.66 13.23
N MET A 173 9.62 1.64 14.11
CA MET A 173 10.46 2.83 14.28
C MET A 173 11.24 2.85 15.61
N GLY A 174 11.12 1.79 16.41
CA GLY A 174 11.83 1.67 17.68
C GLY A 174 13.24 1.10 17.53
N ASP A 175 13.80 0.67 18.66
CA ASP A 175 15.17 0.21 18.71
C ASP A 175 15.39 -1.10 17.94
N SER A 176 16.54 -1.20 17.27
CA SER A 176 16.91 -2.34 16.41
C SER A 176 16.92 -3.72 17.11
N HIS A 177 16.99 -3.75 18.45
CA HIS A 177 17.02 -4.99 19.23
C HIS A 177 15.62 -5.47 19.66
N GLU A 178 14.61 -4.60 19.58
CA GLU A 178 13.23 -4.96 19.92
C GLU A 178 12.61 -5.85 18.86
N LEU A 179 11.71 -6.73 19.27
CA LEU A 179 10.88 -7.50 18.35
C LEU A 179 9.62 -6.71 18.03
N ALA A 180 9.20 -6.69 16.77
CA ALA A 180 7.99 -6.02 16.34
C ALA A 180 7.13 -6.89 15.43
N GLU A 181 5.82 -6.81 15.60
CA GLU A 181 4.83 -7.49 14.77
C GLU A 181 4.72 -6.78 13.41
N LEU A 182 5.32 -7.33 12.35
CA LEU A 182 5.44 -6.61 11.07
C LEU A 182 4.34 -6.95 10.05
N LEU A 183 3.37 -7.76 10.47
CA LEU A 183 2.18 -8.08 9.71
C LEU A 183 0.98 -8.12 10.65
N ALA A 184 -0.13 -7.52 10.23
CA ALA A 184 -1.37 -7.47 11.00
C ALA A 184 -2.57 -7.77 10.11
N ILE A 185 -3.65 -8.24 10.71
CA ILE A 185 -4.86 -8.72 10.03
C ILE A 185 -6.11 -8.17 10.69
N LYS A 186 -7.05 -7.74 9.86
CA LYS A 186 -8.40 -7.31 10.24
C LYS A 186 -9.41 -8.12 9.45
N ARG A 187 -10.11 -9.05 10.11
CA ARG A 187 -11.24 -9.77 9.51
C ARG A 187 -12.55 -9.00 9.74
N PRO A 188 -13.57 -9.17 8.90
CA PRO A 188 -14.91 -8.63 9.16
C PRO A 188 -15.40 -9.02 10.56
N GLY A 189 -15.87 -8.04 11.34
CA GLY A 189 -16.38 -8.24 12.70
C GLY A 189 -15.34 -8.61 13.78
N GLN A 190 -14.06 -8.79 13.44
CA GLN A 190 -12.98 -9.08 14.39
C GLN A 190 -12.08 -7.85 14.60
N PRO A 191 -11.33 -7.75 15.71
CA PRO A 191 -10.38 -6.65 15.91
C PRO A 191 -9.21 -6.71 14.92
N PHE A 192 -8.61 -5.55 14.64
CA PHE A 192 -7.29 -5.45 14.02
C PHE A 192 -6.23 -5.92 15.01
N GLN A 193 -5.48 -6.95 14.62
CA GLN A 193 -4.52 -7.62 15.49
C GLN A 193 -3.32 -8.11 14.71
N ALA A 194 -2.26 -8.49 15.40
CA ALA A 194 -1.09 -9.10 14.78
C ALA A 194 -1.45 -10.37 14.00
N PHE A 195 -0.80 -10.54 12.85
CA PHE A 195 -0.80 -11.81 12.14
C PHE A 195 0.23 -12.74 12.79
N PRO A 196 -0.07 -14.04 12.97
CA PRO A 196 0.84 -14.98 13.63
C PRO A 196 2.08 -15.26 12.76
N VAL A 197 3.12 -14.46 12.95
CA VAL A 197 4.44 -14.61 12.32
C VAL A 197 5.43 -15.12 13.37
N ALA A 198 6.26 -16.11 13.02
CA ALA A 198 7.25 -16.63 13.96
C ALA A 198 8.35 -15.59 14.24
N GLU A 199 8.92 -15.58 15.45
CA GLU A 199 9.93 -14.59 15.84
C GLU A 199 11.14 -14.56 14.90
N GLU A 200 11.60 -15.72 14.43
CA GLU A 200 12.72 -15.82 13.49
C GLU A 200 12.44 -15.04 12.19
N GLN A 201 11.21 -15.13 11.68
CA GLN A 201 10.77 -14.42 10.49
C GLN A 201 10.68 -12.91 10.75
N LEU A 202 10.12 -12.50 11.90
CA LEU A 202 10.05 -11.08 12.29
C LEU A 202 11.46 -10.46 12.39
N ARG A 203 12.41 -11.17 12.99
CA ARG A 203 13.82 -10.73 13.04
C ARG A 203 14.43 -10.63 11.65
N ALA A 204 14.15 -11.60 10.78
CA ALA A 204 14.65 -11.60 9.42
C ALA A 204 14.11 -10.43 8.58
N MET A 205 12.99 -9.82 8.94
CA MET A 205 12.44 -8.65 8.23
C MET A 205 13.17 -7.33 8.53
N ALA A 206 14.00 -7.28 9.59
CA ALA A 206 14.74 -6.09 10.00
C ALA A 206 13.86 -4.81 10.07
N HIS A 207 12.70 -4.95 10.74
CA HIS A 207 11.75 -3.87 11.05
C HIS A 207 11.08 -3.19 9.85
N TYR A 208 11.17 -3.77 8.64
CA TYR A 208 10.64 -3.14 7.44
C TYR A 208 10.01 -4.14 6.48
N THR A 209 8.79 -3.82 6.05
CA THR A 209 8.07 -4.52 5.00
C THR A 209 7.77 -3.55 3.86
N ALA A 210 7.98 -3.98 2.60
CA ALA A 210 7.89 -3.10 1.44
C ALA A 210 6.57 -3.23 0.67
N SER A 211 5.97 -4.41 0.69
CA SER A 211 4.73 -4.70 -0.05
C SER A 211 4.04 -5.92 0.56
N VAL A 212 2.72 -5.93 0.49
CA VAL A 212 1.85 -7.02 0.94
C VAL A 212 0.80 -7.28 -0.12
N ALA A 213 0.56 -8.55 -0.44
CA ALA A 213 -0.50 -8.97 -1.35
C ALA A 213 -1.30 -10.12 -0.72
N VAL A 214 -2.59 -10.12 -1.00
CA VAL A 214 -3.51 -11.19 -0.61
C VAL A 214 -4.03 -11.89 -1.86
N HIS A 215 -3.96 -13.22 -1.88
CA HIS A 215 -4.59 -14.04 -2.90
C HIS A 215 -5.86 -14.69 -2.31
N SER A 216 -7.02 -14.14 -2.68
CA SER A 216 -8.31 -14.54 -2.10
C SER A 216 -8.64 -16.01 -2.34
N GLU A 217 -8.51 -16.51 -3.57
CA GLU A 217 -8.94 -17.89 -3.90
C GLU A 217 -8.06 -18.96 -3.24
N LEU A 218 -6.72 -18.75 -3.23
CA LEU A 218 -5.77 -19.68 -2.61
C LEU A 218 -5.65 -19.49 -1.09
N ARG A 219 -6.30 -18.47 -0.51
CA ARG A 219 -6.18 -18.10 0.91
C ARG A 219 -4.72 -17.90 1.34
N LEU A 220 -3.97 -17.11 0.58
CA LEU A 220 -2.57 -16.82 0.86
C LEU A 220 -2.32 -15.33 1.08
N VAL A 221 -1.35 -15.02 1.93
CA VAL A 221 -0.73 -13.69 2.03
C VAL A 221 0.74 -13.80 1.67
N ALA A 222 1.23 -12.83 0.91
CA ALA A 222 2.63 -12.69 0.55
C ALA A 222 3.18 -11.34 0.99
N LEU A 223 4.47 -11.31 1.39
CA LEU A 223 5.14 -10.13 1.92
C LEU A 223 6.60 -10.06 1.46
N THR A 224 7.05 -8.85 1.13
CA THR A 224 8.45 -8.56 0.85
C THR A 224 9.11 -7.79 1.98
N ALA A 225 10.31 -8.20 2.37
CA ALA A 225 11.14 -7.54 3.38
C ALA A 225 12.56 -7.29 2.83
N PRO A 226 12.78 -6.19 2.06
CA PRO A 226 14.03 -5.96 1.35
C PRO A 226 15.25 -5.81 2.25
N ARG A 227 15.11 -5.21 3.44
CA ARG A 227 16.23 -5.06 4.39
C ARG A 227 16.80 -6.42 4.81
N GLY A 228 15.92 -7.43 4.91
CA GLY A 228 16.27 -8.81 5.16
C GLY A 228 16.60 -9.64 3.92
N ASN A 229 16.37 -9.10 2.72
CA ASN A 229 16.37 -9.86 1.46
C ASN A 229 15.47 -11.10 1.53
N ARG A 230 14.28 -10.97 2.12
CA ARG A 230 13.34 -12.09 2.30
C ARG A 230 12.01 -11.85 1.60
N PHE A 231 11.47 -12.94 1.06
CA PHE A 231 10.12 -13.04 0.55
C PHE A 231 9.38 -14.16 1.27
N PHE A 232 8.19 -13.87 1.76
CA PHE A 232 7.40 -14.81 2.54
C PHE A 232 6.03 -15.04 1.93
N ILE A 233 5.51 -16.26 2.13
CA ILE A 233 4.11 -16.62 1.87
C ILE A 233 3.59 -17.40 3.06
N TRP A 234 2.43 -17.01 3.58
CA TRP A 234 1.69 -17.74 4.61
C TRP A 234 0.28 -18.08 4.13
N ASP A 235 -0.25 -19.15 4.72
CA ASP A 235 -1.68 -19.41 4.74
C ASP A 235 -2.41 -18.30 5.51
N LEU A 236 -3.36 -17.64 4.87
CA LEU A 236 -4.05 -16.46 5.40
C LEU A 236 -4.92 -16.79 6.61
N ASP A 237 -5.44 -18.02 6.71
CA ASP A 237 -6.38 -18.40 7.75
C ASP A 237 -5.68 -18.95 8.98
N SER A 238 -4.75 -19.88 8.78
CA SER A 238 -4.03 -20.55 9.86
C SER A 238 -2.75 -19.83 10.30
N GLY A 239 -2.19 -18.97 9.45
CA GLY A 239 -0.86 -18.40 9.68
C GLY A 239 0.30 -19.35 9.37
N ALA A 240 0.02 -20.54 8.84
CA ALA A 240 1.05 -21.52 8.54
C ALA A 240 1.98 -20.98 7.44
N LEU A 241 3.29 -20.98 7.71
CA LEU A 241 4.30 -20.63 6.71
C LEU A 241 4.24 -21.62 5.53
N LYS A 242 4.19 -21.07 4.31
CA LYS A 242 4.27 -21.83 3.05
C LYS A 242 5.61 -21.63 2.37
N LEU A 243 6.15 -20.42 2.43
CA LEU A 243 7.44 -20.06 1.86
C LEU A 243 8.15 -19.04 2.72
N ASP A 244 9.43 -19.27 2.95
CA ASP A 244 10.39 -18.26 3.37
C ASP A 244 11.62 -18.38 2.47
N ALA A 245 11.75 -17.46 1.52
CA ALA A 245 12.74 -17.51 0.45
C ALA A 245 13.71 -16.32 0.51
N PRO A 246 15.01 -16.55 0.27
CA PRO A 246 15.93 -15.46 0.00
C PRO A 246 15.57 -14.82 -1.35
N LEU A 247 15.33 -13.52 -1.34
CA LEU A 247 15.10 -12.73 -2.54
C LEU A 247 15.76 -11.36 -2.38
N PRO A 248 17.00 -11.20 -2.88
CA PRO A 248 17.74 -9.96 -2.78
C PRO A 248 16.99 -8.77 -3.39
N ASP A 249 16.97 -7.65 -2.65
CA ASP A 249 16.37 -6.39 -3.08
C ASP A 249 14.93 -6.55 -3.60
N CYS A 250 14.15 -7.42 -2.93
CA CYS A 250 12.74 -7.62 -3.26
C CYS A 250 11.91 -6.39 -2.94
N ALA A 251 11.01 -6.01 -3.84
CA ALA A 251 10.26 -4.78 -3.72
C ALA A 251 8.75 -5.04 -3.71
N GLY A 252 8.09 -5.00 -4.86
CA GLY A 252 6.64 -5.15 -4.97
C GLY A 252 6.22 -6.62 -5.01
N VAL A 253 5.07 -6.95 -4.45
CA VAL A 253 4.40 -8.23 -4.65
C VAL A 253 2.96 -8.02 -5.11
N GLY A 254 2.50 -8.82 -6.07
CA GLY A 254 1.14 -8.80 -6.58
C GLY A 254 0.59 -10.21 -6.73
N ALA A 255 -0.68 -10.40 -6.39
CA ALA A 255 -1.37 -11.66 -6.58
C ALA A 255 -1.84 -11.81 -8.04
N VAL A 256 -1.56 -12.97 -8.63
CA VAL A 256 -2.03 -13.40 -9.97
C VAL A 256 -2.76 -14.74 -9.83
N ALA A 257 -3.49 -15.18 -10.85
CA ALA A 257 -4.42 -16.33 -10.77
C ALA A 257 -3.86 -17.62 -10.12
N ASP A 258 -2.57 -17.89 -10.32
CA ASP A 258 -1.92 -19.10 -9.84
C ASP A 258 -0.95 -18.85 -8.65
N GLY A 259 -0.82 -17.61 -8.16
CA GLY A 259 0.11 -17.29 -7.06
C GLY A 259 0.57 -15.84 -7.03
N PHE A 260 1.88 -15.60 -6.98
CA PHE A 260 2.43 -14.26 -6.79
C PHE A 260 3.53 -13.91 -7.79
N VAL A 261 3.53 -12.65 -8.22
CA VAL A 261 4.66 -12.02 -8.91
C VAL A 261 5.36 -11.09 -7.94
N VAL A 262 6.68 -11.19 -7.86
CA VAL A 262 7.53 -10.38 -6.99
C VAL A 262 8.57 -9.65 -7.83
N THR A 263 8.68 -8.34 -7.65
CA THR A 263 9.70 -7.51 -8.30
C THR A 263 10.97 -7.41 -7.45
N SER A 264 12.08 -7.11 -8.10
CA SER A 264 13.36 -6.84 -7.44
C SER A 264 14.07 -5.68 -8.12
N GLY A 265 14.69 -4.81 -7.31
CA GLY A 265 15.52 -3.70 -7.80
C GLY A 265 16.78 -4.16 -8.55
N GLN A 266 17.15 -5.45 -8.45
CA GLN A 266 18.18 -6.07 -9.29
C GLN A 266 17.71 -6.40 -10.72
N GLY A 267 16.57 -5.84 -11.13
CA GLY A 267 16.00 -5.91 -12.47
C GLY A 267 15.43 -7.25 -12.86
N ARG A 268 14.82 -7.94 -11.90
CA ARG A 268 14.26 -9.28 -12.08
C ARG A 268 12.86 -9.32 -11.49
N CYS A 269 11.93 -9.96 -12.20
CA CYS A 269 10.68 -10.40 -11.60
C CYS A 269 10.68 -11.92 -11.45
N ARG A 270 10.01 -12.40 -10.41
CA ARG A 270 9.86 -13.81 -10.09
C ARG A 270 8.38 -14.14 -9.94
N PHE A 271 7.96 -15.20 -10.61
CA PHE A 271 6.66 -15.81 -10.40
C PHE A 271 6.79 -17.03 -9.47
N TYR A 272 5.89 -17.10 -8.49
CA TYR A 272 5.73 -18.21 -7.58
C TYR A 272 4.37 -18.84 -7.81
N ASP A 273 4.37 -20.00 -8.46
CA ASP A 273 3.19 -20.83 -8.69
C ASP A 273 2.79 -21.53 -7.39
N CYS A 274 1.73 -21.03 -6.78
CA CYS A 274 1.22 -21.45 -5.49
C CYS A 274 0.22 -22.61 -5.56
N ARG A 275 -0.05 -23.13 -6.76
CA ARG A 275 -0.82 -24.37 -6.96
C ARG A 275 0.05 -25.62 -6.90
N LYS A 276 1.37 -25.45 -6.96
CA LYS A 276 2.35 -26.53 -6.83
C LYS A 276 2.68 -26.84 -5.37
N ALA A 277 3.01 -28.10 -5.10
CA ALA A 277 3.45 -28.55 -3.77
C ALA A 277 4.78 -27.89 -3.33
N GLN A 278 5.66 -27.57 -4.29
CA GLN A 278 6.89 -26.84 -4.04
C GLN A 278 6.82 -25.46 -4.68
N LEU A 279 7.05 -24.43 -3.88
CA LEU A 279 7.01 -23.03 -4.29
C LEU A 279 8.39 -22.59 -4.79
N LEU A 280 8.68 -22.90 -6.05
CA LEU A 280 9.94 -22.53 -6.70
C LEU A 280 9.78 -21.23 -7.48
N ALA A 281 10.78 -20.35 -7.35
CA ALA A 281 10.84 -19.11 -8.08
C ALA A 281 11.09 -19.35 -9.58
N GLN A 282 10.21 -18.82 -10.43
CA GLN A 282 10.35 -18.85 -11.89
C GLN A 282 10.70 -17.45 -12.38
N PRO A 283 11.78 -17.25 -13.15
CA PRO A 283 12.07 -15.94 -13.74
C PRO A 283 10.99 -15.57 -14.75
N LEU A 284 10.50 -14.33 -14.69
CA LEU A 284 9.67 -13.77 -15.75
C LEU A 284 10.56 -13.13 -16.81
N ASP A 285 10.16 -13.29 -18.07
CA ASP A 285 10.77 -12.63 -19.22
C ASP A 285 10.16 -11.24 -19.40
N LEU A 286 10.70 -10.27 -18.67
CA LEU A 286 10.28 -8.87 -18.72
C LEU A 286 11.47 -8.00 -19.17
N PRO A 287 11.22 -6.83 -19.78
CA PRO A 287 12.28 -5.87 -20.08
C PRO A 287 13.12 -5.55 -18.84
N ALA A 288 14.43 -5.45 -19.03
CA ALA A 288 15.33 -5.03 -17.96
C ALA A 288 14.96 -3.62 -17.48
N GLY A 289 14.82 -3.45 -16.16
CA GLY A 289 14.46 -2.18 -15.53
C GLY A 289 14.69 -2.25 -14.03
N LEU A 290 14.77 -1.12 -13.35
CA LEU A 290 14.83 -1.08 -11.89
C LEU A 290 13.39 -1.02 -11.36
N TRP A 291 12.95 -2.08 -10.68
CA TRP A 291 11.58 -2.19 -10.19
C TRP A 291 11.51 -1.79 -8.71
N ASP A 292 10.53 -0.98 -8.34
CA ASP A 292 10.26 -0.62 -6.94
C ASP A 292 9.03 -1.35 -6.38
N ASN A 293 8.57 -0.94 -5.20
CA ASN A 293 7.50 -1.60 -4.48
C ASN A 293 6.08 -1.21 -4.91
N HIS A 294 5.90 -0.22 -5.78
CA HIS A 294 4.60 0.22 -6.30
C HIS A 294 4.22 -0.58 -7.55
N LEU A 295 4.22 -1.92 -7.42
CA LEU A 295 3.81 -2.82 -8.49
C LEU A 295 2.32 -2.66 -8.75
N HIS A 296 1.96 -2.36 -10.00
CA HIS A 296 0.58 -2.38 -10.47
C HIS A 296 0.40 -3.53 -11.46
N LEU A 297 -0.53 -4.45 -11.15
CA LEU A 297 -0.93 -5.52 -12.07
C LEU A 297 -2.07 -4.99 -12.94
N ALA A 298 -1.79 -4.76 -14.22
CA ALA A 298 -2.83 -4.41 -15.18
C ALA A 298 -3.73 -5.63 -15.43
N GLN A 299 -5.04 -5.47 -15.25
CA GLN A 299 -6.01 -6.46 -15.74
C GLN A 299 -6.10 -6.31 -17.26
N VAL A 300 -5.74 -7.37 -17.98
CA VAL A 300 -6.01 -7.46 -19.42
C VAL A 300 -7.39 -8.09 -19.54
N GLY A 301 -8.36 -7.29 -20.02
CA GLY A 301 -9.69 -7.76 -20.38
C GLY A 301 -9.68 -8.64 -21.62
#